data_AF-A0AA88KWD8-F1
#
_entry.id   AF-A0AA88KWD8-F1
#
_cell.length_a   1.000
_cell.length_b   1.000
_cell.length_c   1.000
_cell.angle_alpha   90.00
_cell.angle_beta   90.00
_cell.angle_gamma   90.00
#
_symmetry.space_group_name_H-M   'P 1'
#
loop_
_entity.id
_entity.type
_entity.pdbx_description
1 polymer ?
#
loop_
_entity_poly.entity_id
_entity_poly.type
_entity_poly.pdbx_seq_one_letter_code
_entity_poly.pdbx_strand_id
1 'polypeptide(L)'
;MLSPNTIRKTRNESDVYQIVSENGRSLHHVTGTLKDNKNIALAAMENDLYAFLYISNRLKQDPEIITYVLERIFQLLTSGSSEQTDFVQKKLLPSLDRSCKTLLQQLMKRDGLLFQHLRGKFLACTSLAILAVKQNPRAIHFVSKPIFDYKTLAKLAIEGDYYVALELVDKRAWENEKIVSKAFMLKNKLRRCEKFLDICIISFEEVEGW
;
A
#
# COMPACT_ATOMS: atom_id res chain seq x y z
N MET A 1 24.65 -5.90 24.59
CA MET A 1 23.48 -5.01 24.40
C MET A 1 23.33 -4.10 25.61
N LEU A 2 23.26 -2.79 25.42
CA LEU A 2 22.96 -1.84 26.50
C LEU A 2 21.51 -2.01 26.98
N SER A 3 21.25 -1.78 28.27
CA SER A 3 19.90 -1.91 28.82
C SER A 3 18.96 -0.82 28.25
N PRO A 4 17.66 -1.10 28.06
CA PRO A 4 16.67 -0.09 27.67
C PRO A 4 16.70 1.19 28.52
N ASN A 5 16.94 1.04 29.83
CA ASN A 5 17.05 2.14 30.77
C ASN A 5 18.31 2.99 30.56
N THR A 6 19.39 2.38 30.06
CA THR A 6 20.61 3.09 29.69
C THR A 6 20.38 3.92 28.43
N ILE A 7 19.78 3.34 27.38
CA ILE A 7 19.48 4.04 26.11
C ILE A 7 18.57 5.25 26.34
N ARG A 8 17.56 5.10 27.20
CA ARG A 8 16.63 6.18 27.54
C ARG A 8 17.33 7.38 28.23
N LYS A 9 18.39 7.13 28.99
CA LYS A 9 19.15 8.17 29.71
C LYS A 9 20.24 8.80 28.84
N THR A 10 20.66 8.14 27.76
CA THR A 10 21.66 8.67 26.83
C THR A 10 21.14 9.92 26.13
N ARG A 11 21.87 11.03 26.27
CA ARG A 11 21.60 12.31 25.60
C ARG A 11 22.63 12.65 24.51
N ASN A 12 23.63 11.80 24.32
CA ASN A 12 24.70 12.00 23.36
C ASN A 12 24.32 11.41 22.00
N GLU A 13 24.45 12.21 20.95
CA GLU A 13 24.18 11.80 19.57
C GLU A 13 25.07 10.64 19.11
N SER A 14 26.36 10.66 19.45
CA SER A 14 27.32 9.64 19.02
C SER A 14 26.99 8.26 19.60
N ASP A 15 26.68 8.22 20.89
CA ASP A 15 26.30 6.97 21.58
C ASP A 15 25.01 6.41 20.99
N VAL A 16 24.02 7.28 20.77
CA VAL A 16 22.74 6.88 20.17
C VAL A 16 22.93 6.40 18.75
N TYR A 17 23.77 7.07 17.95
CA TYR A 17 24.13 6.63 16.61
C TYR A 17 24.71 5.21 16.62
N GLN A 18 25.70 4.94 17.48
CA GLN A 18 26.29 3.59 17.58
C GLN A 18 25.25 2.54 17.99
N ILE A 19 24.40 2.85 18.96
CA ILE A 19 23.34 1.95 19.44
C ILE A 19 22.36 1.57 18.33
N VAL A 20 21.90 2.55 17.54
CA VAL A 20 20.93 2.29 16.48
C VAL A 20 21.55 1.62 15.25
N SER A 21 22.85 1.83 15.01
CA SER A 21 23.59 1.12 13.97
C SER A 21 23.75 -0.37 14.27
N GLU A 22 23.83 -0.76 15.55
CA GLU A 22 23.85 -2.17 15.96
C GLU A 22 22.44 -2.79 16.01
N ASN A 23 21.44 -2.01 16.44
CA ASN A 23 20.04 -2.45 16.48
C ASN A 23 19.10 -1.25 16.25
N GLY A 24 18.59 -1.11 15.03
CA GLY A 24 17.76 0.02 14.60
C GLY A 24 16.50 0.20 15.43
N ARG A 25 15.91 -0.90 15.94
CA ARG A 25 14.71 -0.82 16.80
C ARG A 25 14.99 -0.17 18.14
N SER A 26 16.24 -0.09 18.58
CA SER A 26 16.61 0.62 19.81
C SER A 26 16.19 2.09 19.80
N LEU A 27 15.97 2.67 18.61
CA LEU A 27 15.45 4.02 18.45
C LEU A 27 14.13 4.24 19.20
N HIS A 28 13.31 3.20 19.43
CA HIS A 28 12.07 3.34 20.19
C HIS A 28 12.29 3.82 21.63
N HIS A 29 13.42 3.45 22.26
CA HIS A 29 13.80 3.85 23.62
C HIS A 29 14.41 5.26 23.70
N VAL A 30 14.87 5.80 22.57
CA VAL A 30 15.46 7.15 22.51
C VAL A 30 14.37 8.18 22.81
N THR A 31 14.68 9.18 23.61
CA THR A 31 13.73 10.24 23.97
C THR A 31 14.24 11.62 23.54
N GLY A 32 13.32 12.58 23.43
CA GLY A 32 13.67 13.95 23.08
C GLY A 32 13.99 14.17 21.59
N THR A 33 14.82 15.18 21.34
CA THR A 33 15.13 15.71 20.01
C THR A 33 15.96 14.75 19.14
N LEU A 34 16.56 13.72 19.73
CA LEU A 34 17.41 12.76 19.03
C LEU A 34 16.62 11.88 18.02
N LYS A 35 15.34 11.62 18.27
CA LYS A 35 14.42 10.98 17.28
C LYS A 35 14.16 11.85 16.05
N ASP A 36 14.50 13.12 16.14
CA ASP A 36 14.35 14.12 15.09
C ASP A 36 15.68 14.37 14.36
N ASN A 37 16.76 13.69 14.75
CA ASN A 37 18.04 13.76 14.05
C ASN A 37 18.02 12.82 12.84
N LYS A 38 18.19 13.40 11.64
CA LYS A 38 18.13 12.68 10.36
C LYS A 38 19.22 11.60 10.24
N ASN A 39 20.43 11.87 10.71
CA ASN A 39 21.54 10.91 10.60
C ASN A 39 21.31 9.68 11.48
N ILE A 40 20.80 9.89 12.70
CA ILE A 40 20.41 8.80 13.61
C ILE A 40 19.25 8.00 13.00
N ALA A 41 18.26 8.67 12.40
CA ALA A 41 17.14 8.00 11.75
C ALA A 41 17.59 7.13 10.58
N LEU A 42 18.46 7.63 9.69
CA LEU A 42 18.99 6.88 8.55
C LEU A 42 19.79 5.66 9.00
N ALA A 43 20.72 5.82 9.96
CA ALA A 43 21.50 4.71 10.51
C ALA A 43 20.60 3.62 11.13
N ALA A 44 19.56 4.04 11.87
CA ALA A 44 18.59 3.10 12.44
C ALA A 44 17.82 2.32 11.36
N MET A 45 17.35 3.01 10.31
CA MET A 45 16.57 2.38 9.23
C MET A 45 17.43 1.53 8.29
N GLU A 46 18.71 1.84 8.16
CA GLU A 46 19.68 1.02 7.43
C GLU A 46 19.86 -0.34 8.09
N ASN A 47 19.96 -0.36 9.42
CA ASN A 47 20.01 -1.59 10.20
C ASN A 47 18.65 -2.33 10.21
N ASP A 48 17.55 -1.64 10.54
CA ASP A 48 16.20 -2.20 10.52
C ASP A 48 15.17 -1.15 10.10
N LEU A 49 14.56 -1.35 8.93
CA LEU A 49 13.56 -0.45 8.35
C LEU A 49 12.34 -0.20 9.28
N TYR A 50 12.05 -1.11 10.22
CA TYR A 50 11.00 -0.92 11.22
C TYR A 50 11.26 0.29 12.13
N ALA A 51 12.51 0.75 12.22
CA ALA A 51 12.90 1.97 12.93
C ALA A 51 12.18 3.22 12.42
N PHE A 52 11.70 3.22 11.16
CA PHE A 52 10.89 4.30 10.59
C PHE A 52 9.66 4.65 11.46
N LEU A 53 9.08 3.68 12.17
CA LEU A 53 7.93 3.94 13.03
C LEU A 53 8.26 4.82 14.25
N TYR A 54 9.53 4.85 14.66
CA TYR A 54 10.00 5.51 15.88
C TYR A 54 10.65 6.88 15.64
N ILE A 55 10.88 7.28 14.39
CA ILE A 55 11.39 8.62 14.06
C ILE A 55 10.31 9.68 14.33
N SER A 56 10.71 10.94 14.41
CA SER A 56 9.79 12.05 14.62
C SER A 56 8.75 12.18 13.48
N ASN A 57 7.59 12.76 13.78
CA ASN A 57 6.58 13.06 12.76
C ASN A 57 7.10 14.03 11.69
N ARG A 58 8.05 14.90 12.03
CA ARG A 58 8.71 15.81 11.08
C ARG A 58 9.52 15.00 10.06
N LEU A 59 10.34 14.06 10.51
CA LEU A 59 11.16 13.22 9.63
C LEU A 59 10.31 12.23 8.80
N LYS A 60 9.17 11.77 9.29
CA LYS A 60 8.22 10.97 8.47
C LYS A 60 7.67 11.73 7.26
N GLN A 61 7.80 13.06 7.24
CA GLN A 61 7.42 13.94 6.14
C GLN A 61 8.63 14.47 5.35
N ASP A 62 9.84 14.14 5.78
CA ASP A 62 11.06 14.57 5.11
C ASP A 62 11.20 13.84 3.75
N PRO A 63 11.39 14.57 2.63
CA PRO A 63 11.43 13.96 1.30
C PRO A 63 12.53 12.92 1.12
N GLU A 64 13.69 13.11 1.75
CA GLU A 64 14.83 12.20 1.64
C GLU A 64 14.55 10.91 2.40
N ILE A 65 14.00 11.01 3.61
CA ILE A 65 13.54 9.86 4.40
C ILE A 65 12.46 9.08 3.65
N ILE A 66 11.48 9.76 3.08
CA ILE A 66 10.41 9.10 2.31
C ILE A 66 10.99 8.37 1.09
N THR A 67 11.90 9.01 0.35
CA THR A 67 12.53 8.41 -0.83
C THR A 67 13.30 7.16 -0.44
N TYR A 68 14.14 7.25 0.59
CA TYR A 68 14.88 6.12 1.13
C TYR A 68 13.96 4.95 1.52
N VAL A 69 12.90 5.22 2.30
CA VAL A 69 11.97 4.19 2.78
C VAL A 69 11.21 3.55 1.62
N LEU A 70 10.78 4.34 0.62
CA LEU A 70 10.13 3.80 -0.57
C LEU A 70 11.04 2.83 -1.31
N GLU A 71 12.27 3.24 -1.62
CA GLU A 71 13.24 2.40 -2.32
C GLU A 71 13.49 1.08 -1.58
N ARG A 72 13.69 1.15 -0.27
CA ARG A 72 13.89 -0.04 0.58
C ARG A 72 12.66 -0.94 0.61
N ILE A 73 11.45 -0.39 0.73
CA ILE A 73 10.21 -1.18 0.67
C ILE A 73 10.13 -1.94 -0.66
N PHE A 74 10.34 -1.27 -1.79
CA PHE A 74 10.23 -1.93 -3.09
C PHE A 74 11.33 -2.97 -3.31
N GLN A 75 12.56 -2.69 -2.89
CA GLN A 75 13.64 -3.67 -2.93
C GLN A 75 13.26 -4.95 -2.17
N LEU A 76 12.71 -4.81 -0.95
CA LEU A 76 12.28 -5.94 -0.12
C LEU A 76 11.09 -6.71 -0.72
N LEU A 77 10.17 -6.02 -1.41
CA LEU A 77 9.06 -6.67 -2.10
C LEU A 77 9.49 -7.40 -3.37
N THR A 78 10.57 -6.95 -4.03
CA THR A 78 11.07 -7.56 -5.27
C THR A 78 12.18 -8.59 -5.06
N SER A 79 12.73 -8.73 -3.83
CA SER A 79 13.88 -9.61 -3.56
C SER A 79 13.56 -11.10 -3.65
N GLY A 80 12.29 -11.48 -3.82
CA GLY A 80 11.84 -12.89 -3.89
C GLY A 80 11.85 -13.62 -2.54
N SER A 81 12.31 -12.99 -1.46
CA SER A 81 12.27 -13.56 -0.11
C SER A 81 10.89 -13.40 0.51
N SER A 82 10.24 -14.52 0.83
CA SER A 82 8.93 -14.54 1.49
C SER A 82 8.98 -13.88 2.87
N GLU A 83 10.05 -14.05 3.63
CA GLU A 83 10.22 -13.44 4.95
C GLU A 83 10.33 -11.91 4.89
N GLN A 84 11.11 -11.39 3.93
CA GLN A 84 11.27 -9.94 3.74
C GLN A 84 9.98 -9.30 3.25
N THR A 85 9.27 -10.00 2.35
CA THR A 85 7.95 -9.59 1.87
C THR A 85 6.93 -9.58 3.01
N ASP A 86 6.94 -10.62 3.85
CA ASP A 86 6.08 -10.74 5.04
C ASP A 86 6.33 -9.62 6.05
N PHE A 87 7.58 -9.21 6.24
CA PHE A 87 7.89 -8.06 7.08
C PHE A 87 7.16 -6.80 6.61
N VAL A 88 7.24 -6.47 5.32
CA VAL A 88 6.56 -5.29 4.76
C VAL A 88 5.05 -5.43 4.88
N GLN A 89 4.50 -6.55 4.41
CA GLN A 89 3.06 -6.78 4.26
C GLN A 89 2.34 -7.02 5.60
N LYS A 90 2.96 -7.74 6.53
CA LYS A 90 2.31 -8.17 7.79
C LYS A 90 2.75 -7.35 9.00
N LYS A 91 3.88 -6.65 8.95
CA LYS A 91 4.39 -5.86 10.09
C LYS A 91 4.42 -4.36 9.79
N LEU A 92 5.12 -3.92 8.74
CA LEU A 92 5.34 -2.50 8.48
C LEU A 92 4.04 -1.79 8.05
N LEU A 93 3.42 -2.22 6.95
CA LEU A 93 2.21 -1.58 6.40
C LEU A 93 1.04 -1.51 7.40
N PRO A 94 0.73 -2.57 8.16
CA PRO A 94 -0.30 -2.51 9.20
C PRO A 94 0.00 -1.51 10.33
N SER A 95 1.27 -1.19 10.57
CA SER A 95 1.70 -0.31 11.67
C SER A 95 1.80 1.17 11.26
N LEU A 96 1.65 1.49 9.97
CA LEU A 96 1.66 2.88 9.50
C LEU A 96 0.45 3.63 10.04
N ASP A 97 0.65 4.90 10.40
CA ASP A 97 -0.39 5.78 10.94
C ASP A 97 -0.52 7.07 10.12
N ARG A 98 -1.38 8.00 10.56
CA ARG A 98 -1.70 9.23 9.81
C ARG A 98 -0.47 10.14 9.60
N SER A 99 0.57 10.00 10.42
CA SER A 99 1.85 10.70 10.26
C SER A 99 2.62 10.23 9.03
N CYS A 100 2.25 9.10 8.42
CA CYS A 100 2.88 8.53 7.23
C CYS A 100 2.09 8.82 5.94
N LYS A 101 1.19 9.82 5.94
CA LYS A 101 0.30 10.12 4.79
C LYS A 101 1.04 10.18 3.46
N THR A 102 2.15 10.91 3.38
CA THR A 102 2.91 11.09 2.13
C THR A 102 3.52 9.78 1.66
N LEU A 103 4.12 9.00 2.55
CA LEU A 103 4.61 7.66 2.24
C LEU A 103 3.48 6.76 1.72
N LEU A 104 2.35 6.70 2.42
CA LEU A 104 1.18 5.89 2.00
C LEU A 104 0.69 6.28 0.61
N GLN A 105 0.59 7.57 0.31
CA GLN A 105 0.18 8.04 -1.02
C GLN A 105 1.17 7.61 -2.11
N GLN A 106 2.48 7.70 -1.84
CA GLN A 106 3.51 7.29 -2.81
C GLN A 106 3.54 5.77 -3.01
N LEU A 107 3.33 4.99 -1.93
CA LEU A 107 3.19 3.54 -2.02
C LEU A 107 2.03 3.16 -2.93
N MET A 108 0.83 3.72 -2.72
CA MET A 108 -0.35 3.40 -3.55
C MET A 108 -0.17 3.80 -5.02
N LYS A 109 0.55 4.90 -5.29
CA LYS A 109 0.85 5.34 -6.66
C LYS A 109 1.80 4.41 -7.40
N ARG A 110 2.62 3.65 -6.67
CA ARG A 110 3.61 2.73 -7.26
C ARG A 110 3.11 1.29 -7.28
N ASP A 111 2.40 0.86 -6.24
CA ASP A 111 1.70 -0.42 -6.17
C ASP A 111 0.40 -0.31 -5.36
N GLY A 112 -0.73 -0.29 -6.07
CA GLY A 112 -2.06 -0.20 -5.49
C GLY A 112 -2.51 -1.46 -4.74
N LEU A 113 -1.91 -2.62 -5.01
CA LEU A 113 -2.26 -3.87 -4.29
C LEU A 113 -1.76 -3.85 -2.85
N LEU A 114 -0.81 -2.99 -2.50
CA LEU A 114 -0.37 -2.80 -1.12
C LEU A 114 -1.50 -2.31 -0.21
N PHE A 115 -2.59 -1.77 -0.76
CA PHE A 115 -3.77 -1.36 0.00
C PHE A 115 -4.35 -2.52 0.85
N GLN A 116 -4.28 -3.76 0.37
CA GLN A 116 -4.82 -4.94 1.08
C GLN A 116 -4.16 -5.20 2.45
N HIS A 117 -2.94 -4.70 2.64
CA HIS A 117 -2.15 -4.86 3.85
C HIS A 117 -2.35 -3.71 4.84
N LEU A 118 -3.08 -2.66 4.44
CA LEU A 118 -3.45 -1.60 5.36
C LEU A 118 -4.52 -2.09 6.36
N ARG A 119 -4.56 -1.44 7.53
CA ARG A 119 -5.48 -1.79 8.62
C ARG A 119 -6.12 -0.53 9.21
N GLY A 120 -7.18 -0.75 9.99
CA GLY A 120 -7.84 0.29 10.78
C GLY A 120 -8.42 1.43 9.93
N LYS A 121 -8.14 2.66 10.34
CA LYS A 121 -8.75 3.88 9.76
C LYS A 121 -8.38 4.13 8.29
N PHE A 122 -7.35 3.48 7.75
CA PHE A 122 -6.95 3.62 6.35
C PHE A 122 -7.86 2.88 5.38
N LEU A 123 -8.55 1.83 5.83
CA LEU A 123 -9.56 1.16 5.01
C LEU A 123 -10.73 2.11 4.70
N ALA A 124 -10.93 3.17 5.49
CA ALA A 124 -11.89 4.24 5.26
C ALA A 124 -11.28 5.49 4.58
N CYS A 125 -10.01 5.45 4.15
CA CYS A 125 -9.36 6.61 3.52
C CYS A 125 -9.61 6.67 2.01
N THR A 126 -10.56 7.52 1.61
CA THR A 126 -11.01 7.62 0.20
C THR A 126 -9.88 8.00 -0.74
N SER A 127 -9.01 8.91 -0.31
CA SER A 127 -7.89 9.37 -1.14
C SER A 127 -6.88 8.27 -1.42
N LEU A 128 -6.61 7.37 -0.47
CA LEU A 128 -5.72 6.22 -0.70
C LEU A 128 -6.40 5.15 -1.56
N ALA A 129 -7.67 4.86 -1.32
CA ALA A 129 -8.43 3.91 -2.12
C ALA A 129 -8.51 4.32 -3.60
N ILE A 130 -8.77 5.61 -3.88
CA ILE A 130 -8.76 6.15 -5.25
C ILE A 130 -7.37 6.01 -5.89
N LEU A 131 -6.29 6.34 -5.17
CA LEU A 131 -4.93 6.20 -5.70
C LEU A 131 -4.61 4.73 -6.01
N ALA A 132 -4.97 3.81 -5.11
CA ALA A 132 -4.73 2.38 -5.27
C ALA A 132 -5.50 1.82 -6.48
N VAL A 133 -6.80 2.08 -6.59
CA VAL A 133 -7.65 1.61 -7.70
C VAL A 133 -7.24 2.23 -9.03
N LYS A 134 -6.84 3.52 -9.03
CA LYS A 134 -6.35 4.19 -10.23
C LYS A 134 -5.04 3.59 -10.74
N GLN A 135 -4.17 3.13 -9.84
CA GLN A 135 -2.93 2.46 -10.19
C GLN A 135 -3.17 1.00 -10.61
N ASN A 136 -3.94 0.26 -9.82
CA ASN A 136 -4.34 -1.12 -10.10
C ASN A 136 -5.82 -1.32 -9.75
N PRO A 137 -6.70 -1.45 -10.77
CA PRO A 137 -8.13 -1.63 -10.58
C PRO A 137 -8.54 -2.77 -9.65
N ARG A 138 -7.73 -3.85 -9.57
CA ARG A 138 -7.99 -4.98 -8.66
C ARG A 138 -7.91 -4.60 -7.18
N ALA A 139 -7.30 -3.47 -6.84
CA ALA A 139 -7.30 -2.96 -5.47
C ALA A 139 -8.73 -2.75 -4.92
N ILE A 140 -9.74 -2.61 -5.79
CA ILE A 140 -11.14 -2.44 -5.38
C ILE A 140 -11.67 -3.58 -4.51
N HIS A 141 -11.14 -4.79 -4.62
CA HIS A 141 -11.55 -5.94 -3.80
C HIS A 141 -11.23 -5.78 -2.31
N PHE A 142 -10.25 -4.93 -1.98
CA PHE A 142 -9.77 -4.73 -0.62
C PHE A 142 -10.34 -3.47 0.05
N VAL A 143 -11.11 -2.67 -0.69
CA VAL A 143 -11.74 -1.47 -0.17
C VAL A 143 -13.04 -1.84 0.54
N SER A 144 -13.26 -1.35 1.77
CA SER A 144 -14.45 -1.67 2.55
C SER A 144 -15.72 -1.09 1.91
N LYS A 145 -16.69 -1.96 1.58
CA LYS A 145 -17.93 -1.60 0.87
C LYS A 145 -18.83 -0.52 1.55
N PRO A 146 -19.02 -0.48 2.88
CA PRO A 146 -20.08 0.36 3.46
C PRO A 146 -19.73 1.83 3.71
N ILE A 147 -18.55 2.33 3.31
CA ILE A 147 -18.07 3.68 3.71
C ILE A 147 -17.85 4.64 2.53
N PHE A 148 -17.77 4.15 1.30
CA PHE A 148 -17.36 4.98 0.16
C PHE A 148 -18.49 5.29 -0.81
N ASP A 149 -18.28 6.35 -1.59
CA ASP A 149 -18.83 6.49 -2.94
C ASP A 149 -18.24 5.38 -3.84
N TYR A 150 -18.68 4.15 -3.56
CA TYR A 150 -18.27 2.93 -4.23
C TYR A 150 -18.58 3.02 -5.72
N LYS A 151 -19.57 3.83 -6.11
CA LYS A 151 -19.92 4.12 -7.51
C LYS A 151 -18.76 4.80 -8.24
N THR A 152 -18.14 5.81 -7.64
CA THR A 152 -16.96 6.48 -8.24
C THR A 152 -15.76 5.55 -8.32
N LEU A 153 -15.48 4.77 -7.27
CA LEU A 153 -14.39 3.79 -7.29
C LEU A 153 -14.63 2.66 -8.30
N ALA A 154 -15.85 2.13 -8.39
CA ALA A 154 -16.24 1.11 -9.35
C ALA A 154 -16.11 1.62 -10.78
N LYS A 155 -16.52 2.86 -11.04
CA LYS A 155 -16.33 3.50 -12.34
C LYS A 155 -14.84 3.57 -12.71
N LEU A 156 -13.98 4.02 -11.80
CA LEU A 156 -12.53 4.07 -12.01
C LEU A 156 -11.94 2.68 -12.29
N ALA A 157 -12.36 1.67 -11.53
CA ALA A 157 -11.88 0.30 -11.70
C ALA A 157 -12.28 -0.28 -13.07
N ILE A 158 -13.54 -0.10 -13.46
CA ILE A 158 -14.08 -0.56 -14.75
C ILE A 158 -13.36 0.10 -15.92
N GLU A 159 -13.02 1.39 -15.80
CA GLU A 159 -12.26 2.11 -16.82
C GLU A 159 -10.83 1.58 -17.02
N GLY A 160 -10.24 0.99 -15.98
CA GLY A 160 -8.84 0.57 -15.99
C GLY A 160 -8.61 -0.92 -16.30
N ASP A 161 -9.53 -1.82 -15.93
CA ASP A 161 -9.36 -3.28 -16.11
C ASP A 161 -10.69 -3.95 -16.48
N TYR A 162 -10.69 -4.63 -17.63
CA TYR A 162 -11.83 -5.37 -18.15
C TYR A 162 -12.28 -6.53 -17.27
N TYR A 163 -11.34 -7.27 -16.67
CA TYR A 163 -11.69 -8.44 -15.84
C TYR A 163 -12.36 -8.00 -14.53
N VAL A 164 -11.88 -6.90 -13.95
CA VAL A 164 -12.55 -6.26 -12.81
C VAL A 164 -13.95 -5.79 -13.20
N ALA A 165 -14.13 -5.30 -14.43
CA ALA A 165 -15.45 -4.92 -14.92
C ALA A 165 -16.42 -6.10 -15.00
N LEU A 166 -16.00 -7.25 -15.53
CA LEU A 166 -16.83 -8.46 -15.54
C LEU A 166 -17.24 -8.91 -14.13
N GLU A 167 -16.28 -8.97 -13.20
CA GLU A 167 -16.57 -9.43 -11.84
C GLU A 167 -17.52 -8.49 -11.08
N LEU A 168 -17.41 -7.18 -11.32
CA LEU A 168 -18.29 -6.17 -10.70
C LEU A 168 -19.69 -6.17 -11.33
N VAL A 169 -19.80 -6.49 -12.62
CA VAL A 169 -21.09 -6.60 -13.33
C VAL A 169 -21.96 -7.68 -12.68
N ASP A 170 -21.39 -8.82 -12.30
CA ASP A 170 -22.13 -9.90 -11.62
C ASP A 170 -22.50 -9.61 -10.16
N LYS A 171 -21.80 -8.66 -9.50
CA LYS A 171 -21.83 -8.50 -8.02
C LYS A 171 -22.58 -7.27 -7.49
N ARG A 172 -23.67 -6.82 -8.13
CA ARG A 172 -24.61 -5.74 -7.67
C ARG A 172 -24.42 -4.32 -8.28
N ALA A 173 -23.75 -4.15 -9.42
CA ALA A 173 -23.53 -2.81 -10.02
C ALA A 173 -24.66 -2.31 -10.97
N TRP A 174 -25.80 -3.00 -11.02
CA TRP A 174 -26.80 -2.90 -12.11
C TRP A 174 -27.64 -1.61 -12.19
N GLU A 175 -27.62 -0.71 -11.21
CA GLU A 175 -28.50 0.47 -11.26
C GLU A 175 -27.99 1.59 -12.20
N ASN A 176 -26.83 1.43 -12.85
CA ASN A 176 -26.25 2.47 -13.70
C ASN A 176 -25.94 1.97 -15.11
N GLU A 177 -26.87 2.18 -16.02
CA GLU A 177 -26.79 1.86 -17.45
C GLU A 177 -25.48 2.33 -18.12
N LYS A 178 -24.92 3.48 -17.69
CA LYS A 178 -23.66 4.01 -18.21
C LYS A 178 -22.46 3.15 -17.81
N ILE A 179 -22.50 2.52 -16.64
CA ILE A 179 -21.43 1.62 -16.15
C ILE A 179 -21.45 0.31 -16.95
N VAL A 180 -22.63 -0.28 -17.11
CA VAL A 180 -22.83 -1.52 -17.88
C VAL A 180 -22.41 -1.32 -19.34
N SER A 181 -22.86 -0.23 -19.96
CA SER A 181 -22.49 0.11 -21.35
C SER A 181 -20.98 0.28 -21.52
N LYS A 182 -20.29 0.87 -20.55
CA LYS A 182 -18.83 1.09 -20.62
C LYS A 182 -18.04 -0.21 -20.46
N ALA A 183 -18.46 -1.09 -19.54
CA ALA A 183 -17.90 -2.44 -19.41
C ALA A 183 -18.08 -3.25 -20.72
N PHE A 184 -19.25 -3.17 -21.34
CA PHE A 184 -19.53 -3.81 -22.63
C PHE A 184 -18.71 -3.23 -23.79
N MET A 185 -18.49 -1.91 -23.80
CA MET A 185 -17.60 -1.26 -24.78
C MET A 185 -16.15 -1.72 -24.64
N LEU A 186 -15.65 -1.87 -23.41
CA LEU A 186 -14.31 -2.43 -23.16
C LEU A 186 -14.21 -3.90 -23.62
N LYS A 187 -15.23 -4.72 -23.34
CA LYS A 187 -15.38 -6.08 -23.87
C LYS A 187 -15.22 -6.12 -25.38
N ASN A 188 -15.96 -5.26 -26.08
CA ASN A 188 -15.97 -5.21 -27.54
C ASN A 188 -14.66 -4.66 -28.12
N LYS A 189 -14.00 -3.72 -27.42
CA LYS A 189 -12.70 -3.17 -27.83
C LYS A 189 -11.60 -4.22 -27.72
N LEU A 190 -11.59 -5.03 -26.66
CA LEU A 190 -10.63 -6.13 -26.48
C LEU A 190 -10.87 -7.28 -27.47
N ARG A 191 -12.14 -7.66 -27.73
CA ARG A 191 -12.48 -8.62 -28.80
C ARG A 191 -11.96 -8.21 -30.19
N ARG A 192 -11.83 -6.91 -30.44
CA ARG A 192 -11.24 -6.38 -31.69
C ARG A 192 -9.71 -6.35 -31.68
N CYS A 193 -9.07 -6.47 -30.51
CA CYS A 193 -7.62 -6.49 -30.35
C CYS A 193 -7.03 -7.91 -30.34
N GLU A 194 -7.80 -8.95 -30.02
CA GLU A 194 -7.32 -10.33 -30.01
C GLU A 194 -7.42 -11.01 -31.39
N LYS A 195 -6.32 -10.95 -32.16
CA LYS A 195 -5.85 -12.13 -32.88
C LYS A 195 -4.88 -12.85 -31.94
N PHE A 196 -5.34 -13.76 -31.08
CA PHE A 196 -4.59 -14.94 -30.58
C PHE A 196 -5.43 -15.74 -29.56
N LEU A 197 -5.89 -16.91 -30.03
CA LEU A 197 -6.25 -18.19 -29.39
C LEU A 197 -7.15 -18.29 -28.15
N ASP A 198 -8.32 -18.92 -28.38
CA ASP A 198 -8.75 -20.21 -27.80
C ASP A 198 -8.19 -20.58 -26.42
N ILE A 199 -8.79 -20.05 -25.36
CA ILE A 199 -8.89 -20.75 -24.08
C ILE A 199 -10.35 -20.67 -23.62
N CYS A 200 -11.01 -21.83 -23.72
CA CYS A 200 -12.34 -22.20 -23.26
C CYS A 200 -13.03 -21.23 -22.29
N ILE A 201 -13.94 -20.41 -22.82
CA ILE A 201 -15.12 -20.01 -22.05
C ILE A 201 -16.08 -21.20 -22.16
N ILE A 202 -16.08 -22.05 -21.13
CA ILE A 202 -17.17 -23.01 -20.94
C ILE A 202 -18.45 -22.17 -20.85
N SER A 203 -19.33 -22.46 -21.80
CA SER A 203 -20.67 -21.95 -22.03
C SER A 203 -21.43 -21.54 -20.76
N PHE A 204 -21.74 -20.25 -20.68
CA PHE A 204 -22.83 -19.71 -19.88
C PHE A 204 -23.98 -19.30 -20.82
N GLU A 205 -24.36 -20.20 -21.72
CA GLU A 205 -25.46 -20.02 -22.69
C GLU A 205 -26.79 -20.67 -22.23
N GLU A 206 -26.91 -21.17 -21.00
CA GLU A 206 -28.13 -21.85 -20.53
C GLU A 206 -28.85 -21.19 -19.35
N VAL A 207 -28.72 -19.87 -19.16
CA VAL A 207 -29.54 -19.17 -18.17
C VAL A 207 -30.10 -17.87 -18.73
N GLU A 208 -30.81 -17.91 -19.86
CA GLU A 208 -32.00 -17.08 -20.10
C GLU A 208 -32.87 -17.80 -21.14
N GLY A 209 -33.78 -18.64 -20.66
CA GLY A 209 -34.89 -19.10 -21.49
C GLY A 209 -35.96 -18.03 -21.53
N TRP A 210 -36.17 -17.45 -22.72
CA TRP A 210 -37.44 -17.00 -23.32
C TRP A 210 -37.24 -16.89 -24.83
#